data_AF-A0A938M6J8-F1
#
_entry.id   AF-A0A938M6J8-F1
#
_cell.length_a   1.000
_cell.length_b   1.000
_cell.length_c   1.000
_cell.angle_alpha   90.00
_cell.angle_beta   90.00
_cell.angle_gamma   90.00
#
_symmetry.space_group_name_H-M   'P 1'
#
loop_
_entity.id
_entity.type
_entity.pdbx_description
1 polymer ?
#
loop_
_entity_poly.entity_id
_entity_poly.type
_entity_poly.pdbx_seq_one_letter_code
_entity_poly.pdbx_strand_id
1 'polypeptide(L)'
;MDPAAEKPYLFHLALLSVVRKADSALPDLAKEEVLDCRLVGIKQYEGGEMSLCPVEHLLLLKGGRGLPVASQGLAVAANAMKDQDRAFLLEHVAKERARECQNRLLDSLSERESFIQRGFDYQEAELAAARVKHSEKARGGHRKAIEAMEDVKRQQRQLASRRENALSVLRREPETIAPGEVTFVAHALVVPSSDPLDLKQHEANVEAVAMKVAQAFEEAAGATVSDVHTPELARAAGLSDYPGFDLLSIRRVDATSRRVSPSGEDAASTVDATSRRVSPSGEDAASTVDATSRRVSPSGEDAASTVDATSRRVWPSGEDAASTLEKRAIEVKGRAGTSDIEVTANEWAKACNMRQGYWLYAVYDCATPNPRLVRVQDPFGNLLAKAKGSVLISAGQIAEAARQTGGGISSA
;
A
#
# COMPACT_ATOMS: atom_id res chain seq x y z
N MET A 1 5.74 25.08 -8.83
CA MET A 1 4.42 25.48 -8.31
C MET A 1 3.67 24.23 -7.96
N ASP A 2 3.01 24.24 -6.81
CA ASP A 2 2.20 23.14 -6.29
C ASP A 2 0.81 23.68 -5.92
N PRO A 3 -0.28 23.26 -6.60
CA PRO A 3 -1.62 23.72 -6.26
C PRO A 3 -2.15 23.13 -4.95
N ALA A 4 -1.55 22.06 -4.43
CA ALA A 4 -1.92 21.45 -3.15
C ALA A 4 -1.22 22.08 -1.95
N ALA A 5 -0.24 22.96 -2.19
CA ALA A 5 0.58 23.55 -1.14
C ALA A 5 -0.02 24.85 -0.60
N GLU A 6 -0.04 24.99 0.73
CA GLU A 6 -0.47 26.22 1.40
C GLU A 6 0.71 27.17 1.69
N LYS A 7 1.90 26.62 1.92
CA LYS A 7 3.13 27.36 2.21
C LYS A 7 4.30 26.90 1.33
N PRO A 8 5.29 27.76 1.04
CA PRO A 8 6.50 27.36 0.32
C PRO A 8 7.32 26.29 1.06
N TYR A 9 8.01 25.44 0.31
CA TYR A 9 8.92 24.42 0.85
C TYR A 9 10.04 24.10 -0.15
N LEU A 10 11.14 23.56 0.38
CA LEU A 10 12.20 22.95 -0.42
C LEU A 10 11.82 21.49 -0.64
N PHE A 11 11.95 21.04 -1.89
CA PHE A 11 11.86 19.65 -2.24
C PHE A 11 13.24 19.17 -2.69
N HIS A 12 13.68 18.06 -2.11
CA HIS A 12 14.89 17.37 -2.54
C HIS A 12 14.57 15.95 -2.97
N LEU A 13 15.09 15.55 -4.13
CA LEU A 13 15.13 14.16 -4.55
C LEU A 13 16.53 13.63 -4.25
N ALA A 14 16.64 12.61 -3.41
CA ALA A 14 17.90 12.02 -3.00
C ALA A 14 17.95 10.53 -3.35
N LEU A 15 19.11 10.07 -3.79
CA LEU A 15 19.47 8.66 -3.90
C LEU A 15 20.18 8.25 -2.61
N LEU A 16 19.61 7.29 -1.90
CA LEU A 16 20.21 6.65 -0.73
C LEU A 16 20.80 5.32 -1.15
N SER A 17 21.98 5.01 -0.63
CA SER A 17 22.61 3.70 -0.80
C SER A 17 22.80 2.98 0.53
N VAL A 18 22.75 1.66 0.51
CA VAL A 18 23.22 0.77 1.57
C VAL A 18 24.41 0.02 1.03
N VAL A 19 25.49 -0.03 1.81
CA VAL A 19 26.75 -0.64 1.37
C VAL A 19 27.19 -1.73 2.32
N ARG A 20 27.87 -2.74 1.76
CA ARG A 20 28.76 -3.64 2.48
C ARG A 20 30.12 -2.98 2.54
N LYS A 21 30.55 -2.51 3.71
CA LYS A 21 31.85 -1.86 3.89
C LYS A 21 32.99 -2.83 3.61
N ALA A 22 34.09 -2.29 3.12
CA ALA A 22 35.32 -3.04 2.95
C ALA A 22 35.84 -3.53 4.31
N ASP A 23 36.26 -4.79 4.38
CA ASP A 23 37.00 -5.33 5.51
C ASP A 23 38.35 -5.87 5.01
N SER A 24 39.43 -5.17 5.34
CA SER A 24 40.79 -5.54 4.92
C SER A 24 41.28 -6.84 5.52
N ALA A 25 40.66 -7.35 6.60
CA ALA A 25 41.04 -8.62 7.20
C ALA A 25 40.59 -9.82 6.36
N LEU A 26 39.61 -9.65 5.48
CA LEU A 26 39.02 -10.71 4.68
C LEU A 26 39.09 -10.36 3.19
N PRO A 27 39.91 -11.07 2.38
CA PRO A 27 40.09 -10.76 0.96
C PRO A 27 38.79 -10.69 0.15
N ASP A 28 37.84 -11.57 0.45
CA ASP A 28 36.53 -11.62 -0.23
C ASP A 28 35.63 -10.43 0.14
N LEU A 29 35.96 -9.71 1.23
CA LEU A 29 35.27 -8.49 1.65
C LEU A 29 36.12 -7.22 1.44
N ALA A 30 37.26 -7.30 0.74
CA ALA A 30 38.24 -6.21 0.67
C ALA A 30 37.75 -4.95 -0.07
N LYS A 31 36.65 -5.04 -0.81
CA LYS A 31 36.05 -3.91 -1.54
C LYS A 31 34.69 -3.59 -0.97
N GLU A 32 34.41 -2.29 -0.89
CA GLU A 32 33.06 -1.79 -0.63
C GLU A 32 32.16 -2.13 -1.82
N GLU A 33 30.92 -2.49 -1.52
CA GLU A 33 29.92 -2.88 -2.51
C GLU A 33 28.57 -2.27 -2.17
N VAL A 34 27.90 -1.70 -3.16
CA VAL A 34 26.55 -1.15 -3.00
C VAL A 34 25.56 -2.30 -3.10
N LEU A 35 24.81 -2.54 -2.02
CA LEU A 35 23.84 -3.63 -1.93
C LEU A 35 22.42 -3.20 -2.32
N ASP A 36 22.07 -1.96 -2.01
CA ASP A 36 20.74 -1.41 -2.28
C ASP A 36 20.83 0.09 -2.60
N CYS A 37 19.92 0.55 -3.43
CA CYS A 37 19.80 1.93 -3.89
C CYS A 37 18.34 2.33 -4.00
N ARG A 38 17.96 3.45 -3.38
CA ARG A 38 16.57 3.93 -3.40
C ARG A 38 16.47 5.44 -3.54
N LEU A 39 15.57 5.89 -4.40
CA LEU A 39 15.18 7.29 -4.50
C LEU A 39 14.15 7.62 -3.41
N VAL A 40 14.33 8.78 -2.78
CA VAL A 40 13.42 9.34 -1.78
C VAL A 40 13.18 10.82 -2.03
N GLY A 41 11.94 11.26 -1.85
CA GLY A 41 11.58 12.67 -1.82
C GLY A 41 11.54 13.17 -0.38
N ILE A 42 12.04 14.37 -0.13
CA ILE A 42 11.91 15.07 1.15
C ILE A 42 11.36 16.47 0.91
N LYS A 43 10.38 16.87 1.72
CA LYS A 43 9.86 18.23 1.82
C LYS A 43 10.40 18.86 3.09
N GLN A 44 10.95 20.05 2.97
CA GLN A 44 11.50 20.81 4.07
C GLN A 44 10.91 22.22 4.07
N TYR A 45 10.24 22.58 5.16
CA TYR A 45 9.60 23.88 5.32
C TYR A 45 10.50 24.86 6.08
N GLU A 46 10.16 26.14 6.01
CA GLU A 46 10.78 27.16 6.85
C GLU A 46 10.64 26.77 8.34
N GLY A 47 11.74 26.88 9.10
CA GLY A 47 11.83 26.38 10.48
C GLY A 47 12.38 24.97 10.63
N GLY A 48 12.69 24.27 9.53
CA GLY A 48 13.37 22.96 9.55
C GLY A 48 12.44 21.76 9.72
N GLU A 49 11.12 21.96 9.62
CA GLU A 49 10.15 20.86 9.56
C GLU A 49 10.40 20.03 8.29
N MET A 50 10.66 18.74 8.46
CA MET A 50 10.98 17.79 7.39
C MET A 50 9.95 16.67 7.33
N SER A 51 9.60 16.26 6.12
CA SER A 51 8.73 15.10 5.88
C SER A 51 9.16 14.35 4.63
N LEU A 52 9.12 13.02 4.70
CA LEU A 52 9.31 12.19 3.51
C LEU A 52 8.07 12.27 2.61
N CYS A 53 8.29 12.19 1.31
CA CYS A 53 7.21 12.15 0.33
C CYS A 53 7.57 11.23 -0.86
N PRO A 54 6.55 10.77 -1.61
CA PRO A 54 6.78 9.96 -2.81
C PRO A 54 7.63 10.71 -3.84
N VAL A 55 8.43 9.98 -4.61
CA VAL A 55 9.34 10.59 -5.62
C VAL A 55 8.56 11.19 -6.80
N GLU A 56 7.37 10.66 -7.05
CA GLU A 56 6.40 11.12 -8.05
C GLU A 56 5.91 12.53 -7.74
N HIS A 57 6.07 13.01 -6.49
CA HIS A 57 5.73 14.37 -6.11
C HIS A 57 6.41 15.41 -7.01
N LEU A 58 7.65 15.15 -7.46
CA LEU A 58 8.35 16.01 -8.40
C LEU A 58 7.62 16.16 -9.74
N LEU A 59 6.95 15.10 -10.22
CA LEU A 59 6.22 15.07 -11.48
C LEU A 59 4.90 15.85 -11.42
N LEU A 60 4.37 16.06 -10.21
CA LEU A 60 3.17 16.86 -9.98
C LEU A 60 3.45 18.36 -9.97
N LEU A 61 4.73 18.77 -9.88
CA LEU A 61 5.11 20.17 -9.84
C LEU A 61 5.06 20.80 -11.23
N LYS A 62 4.53 22.02 -11.30
CA LYS A 62 4.56 22.86 -12.50
C LYS A 62 5.72 23.84 -12.47
N GLY A 63 6.30 24.17 -13.62
CA GLY A 63 7.29 25.23 -13.73
C GLY A 63 6.71 26.58 -13.27
N GLY A 64 7.40 27.26 -12.35
CA GLY A 64 7.03 28.61 -11.90
C GLY A 64 7.90 29.69 -12.55
N ARG A 65 7.42 30.93 -12.53
CA ARG A 65 8.22 32.10 -12.93
C ARG A 65 8.39 33.06 -11.76
N GLY A 66 9.62 33.51 -11.55
CA GLY A 66 9.96 34.45 -10.48
C GLY A 66 10.10 33.79 -9.10
N LEU A 67 10.45 34.61 -8.11
CA LEU A 67 10.62 34.22 -6.72
C LEU A 67 9.71 35.08 -5.84
N PRO A 68 8.56 34.55 -5.39
CA PRO A 68 7.66 35.28 -4.50
C PRO A 68 8.37 35.74 -3.23
N VAL A 69 8.01 36.91 -2.70
CA VAL A 69 8.62 37.48 -1.48
C VAL A 69 8.54 36.50 -0.31
N ALA A 70 7.41 35.81 -0.14
CA ALA A 70 7.20 34.81 0.89
C ALA A 70 8.15 33.59 0.79
N SER A 71 8.85 33.40 -0.32
CA SER A 71 9.76 32.26 -0.56
C SER A 71 11.24 32.67 -0.59
N GLN A 72 11.54 33.97 -0.50
CA GLN A 72 12.93 34.46 -0.56
C GLN A 72 13.75 34.02 0.65
N GLY A 73 13.18 34.05 1.86
CA GLY A 73 13.87 33.59 3.07
C GLY A 73 14.30 32.12 2.95
N LEU A 74 13.38 31.28 2.49
CA LEU A 74 13.63 29.86 2.24
C LEU A 74 14.69 29.64 1.14
N ALA A 75 14.66 30.44 0.07
CA ALA A 75 15.67 30.38 -0.99
C ALA A 75 17.08 30.70 -0.48
N VAL A 76 17.21 31.70 0.41
CA VAL A 76 18.49 32.08 1.03
C VAL A 76 19.01 30.97 1.96
N ALA A 77 18.11 30.35 2.73
CA ALA A 77 18.47 29.29 3.68
C ALA A 77 18.71 27.92 3.03
N ALA A 78 18.34 27.73 1.76
CA ALA A 78 18.25 26.41 1.11
C ALA A 78 19.54 25.58 1.17
N ASN A 79 20.70 26.20 1.00
CA ASN A 79 21.97 25.45 1.06
C ASN A 79 22.29 24.95 2.47
N ALA A 80 22.04 25.75 3.50
CA ALA A 80 22.27 25.33 4.89
C ALA A 80 21.25 24.26 5.32
N MET A 81 20.01 24.42 4.87
CA MET A 81 18.91 23.50 5.15
C MET A 81 19.09 22.13 4.48
N LYS A 82 19.68 22.10 3.29
CA LYS A 82 20.06 20.86 2.58
C LYS A 82 21.01 19.96 3.38
N ASP A 83 21.94 20.53 4.13
CA ASP A 83 22.85 19.73 4.97
C ASP A 83 22.11 19.08 6.15
N GLN A 84 21.06 19.73 6.65
CA GLN A 84 20.16 19.16 7.66
C GLN A 84 19.35 18.00 7.06
N ASP A 85 18.83 18.15 5.84
CA ASP A 85 18.14 17.07 5.12
C ASP A 85 19.06 15.86 4.88
N ARG A 86 20.33 16.11 4.53
CA ARG A 86 21.33 15.03 4.38
C ARG A 86 21.50 14.27 5.69
N ALA A 87 21.65 14.97 6.81
CA ALA A 87 21.80 14.35 8.12
C ALA A 87 20.55 13.56 8.51
N PHE A 88 19.36 14.12 8.28
CA PHE A 88 18.08 13.46 8.52
C PHE A 88 17.94 12.16 7.71
N LEU A 89 18.23 12.21 6.40
CA LEU A 89 18.14 11.05 5.52
C LEU A 89 19.13 9.95 5.91
N LEU A 90 20.36 10.31 6.31
CA LEU A 90 21.34 9.36 6.83
C LEU A 90 20.86 8.71 8.13
N GLU A 91 20.43 9.51 9.10
CA GLU A 91 20.12 9.04 10.45
C GLU A 91 18.83 8.23 10.53
N HIS A 92 17.80 8.63 9.80
CA HIS A 92 16.48 8.03 9.94
C HIS A 92 16.16 7.04 8.84
N VAL A 93 16.55 7.32 7.59
CA VAL A 93 16.13 6.50 6.45
C VAL A 93 17.20 5.47 6.07
N ALA A 94 18.44 5.92 5.85
CA ALA A 94 19.51 5.03 5.39
C ALA A 94 19.94 4.04 6.49
N LYS A 95 19.98 4.47 7.77
CA LYS A 95 20.23 3.57 8.91
C LYS A 95 19.17 2.50 9.09
N GLU A 96 17.90 2.85 8.97
CA GLU A 96 16.81 1.88 9.05
C GLU A 96 16.92 0.83 7.94
N ARG A 97 17.19 1.27 6.70
CA ARG A 97 17.42 0.37 5.55
C ARG A 97 18.63 -0.54 5.73
N ALA A 98 19.74 0.00 6.23
CA ALA A 98 20.93 -0.80 6.53
C ALA A 98 20.62 -1.87 7.57
N ARG A 99 19.83 -1.54 8.60
CA ARG A 99 19.39 -2.47 9.64
C ARG A 99 18.46 -3.55 9.08
N GLU A 100 17.50 -3.21 8.21
CA GLU A 100 16.66 -4.19 7.51
C GLU A 100 17.51 -5.17 6.68
N CYS A 101 18.51 -4.67 5.95
CA CYS A 101 19.42 -5.51 5.18
C CYS A 101 20.25 -6.42 6.07
N GLN A 102 20.79 -5.89 7.18
CA GLN A 102 21.52 -6.68 8.17
C GLN A 102 20.65 -7.80 8.76
N ASN A 103 19.42 -7.49 9.18
CA ASN A 103 18.49 -8.48 9.73
C ASN A 103 18.21 -9.60 8.72
N ARG A 104 17.93 -9.26 7.46
CA ARG A 104 17.71 -10.26 6.40
C ARG A 104 18.90 -11.20 6.20
N LEU A 105 20.13 -10.69 6.33
CA LEU A 105 21.34 -11.51 6.25
C LEU A 105 21.51 -12.40 7.48
N LEU A 106 21.21 -11.88 8.68
CA LEU A 106 21.26 -12.63 9.94
C LEU A 106 20.20 -13.73 9.99
N ASP A 107 18.98 -13.46 9.53
CA ASP A 107 17.87 -14.41 9.52
C ASP A 107 18.17 -15.63 8.63
N SER A 108 18.91 -15.43 7.53
CA SER A 108 19.33 -16.49 6.61
C SER A 108 20.71 -17.08 6.92
N LEU A 109 21.41 -16.60 7.95
CA LEU A 109 22.81 -16.94 8.20
C LEU A 109 23.01 -18.42 8.51
N SER A 110 22.20 -19.00 9.40
CA SER A 110 22.33 -20.39 9.84
C SER A 110 22.13 -21.39 8.69
N GLU A 111 21.16 -21.12 7.82
CA GLU A 111 20.89 -21.94 6.63
C GLU A 111 22.02 -21.85 5.61
N ARG A 112 22.54 -20.63 5.36
CA ARG A 112 23.68 -20.39 4.49
C ARG A 112 24.95 -21.07 5.02
N GLU A 113 25.19 -21.00 6.34
CA GLU A 113 26.31 -21.68 6.99
C GLU A 113 26.22 -23.19 6.79
N SER A 114 25.04 -23.77 7.07
CA SER A 114 24.80 -25.20 6.89
C SER A 114 24.99 -25.64 5.43
N PHE A 115 24.58 -24.80 4.47
CA PHE A 115 24.77 -25.07 3.05
C PHE A 115 26.25 -25.08 2.66
N ILE A 116 27.03 -24.06 3.05
CA ILE A 116 28.48 -24.00 2.82
C ILE A 116 29.17 -25.20 3.46
N GLN A 117 28.80 -25.51 4.70
CA GLN A 117 29.35 -26.62 5.45
C GLN A 117 29.20 -27.96 4.71
N ARG A 118 27.97 -28.28 4.28
CA ARG A 118 27.70 -29.50 3.49
C ARG A 118 28.46 -29.54 2.17
N GLY A 119 28.64 -28.38 1.52
CA GLY A 119 29.42 -28.28 0.29
C GLY A 119 30.89 -28.67 0.48
N PHE A 120 31.51 -28.23 1.58
CA PHE A 120 32.87 -28.62 1.93
C PHE A 120 32.98 -30.08 2.38
N ASP A 121 31.98 -30.59 3.13
CA ASP A 121 31.95 -32.01 3.54
C ASP A 121 31.88 -32.94 2.31
N TYR A 122 31.13 -32.55 1.27
CA TYR A 122 31.09 -33.26 0.00
C TYR A 122 32.47 -33.24 -0.71
N GLN A 123 33.12 -32.08 -0.79
CA GLN A 123 34.47 -31.97 -1.38
C GLN A 123 35.50 -32.80 -0.60
N GLU A 124 35.39 -32.84 0.73
CA GLU A 124 36.26 -33.66 1.57
C GLU A 124 36.09 -35.15 1.26
N ALA A 125 34.84 -35.62 1.12
CA ALA A 125 34.53 -37.00 0.75
C ALA A 125 35.07 -37.36 -0.64
N GLU A 126 34.94 -36.47 -1.64
CA GLU A 126 35.49 -36.69 -2.98
C GLU A 126 37.03 -36.79 -2.97
N LEU A 127 37.70 -35.89 -2.25
CA LEU A 127 39.16 -35.95 -2.11
C LEU A 127 39.63 -37.20 -1.36
N ALA A 128 38.88 -37.65 -0.34
CA ALA A 128 39.18 -38.89 0.37
C ALA A 128 39.05 -40.10 -0.57
N ALA A 129 37.99 -40.18 -1.37
CA ALA A 129 37.80 -41.24 -2.37
C ALA A 129 38.90 -41.23 -3.44
N ALA A 130 39.26 -40.04 -3.95
CA ALA A 130 40.36 -39.87 -4.90
C ALA A 130 41.71 -40.31 -4.29
N ARG A 131 41.96 -39.99 -3.02
CA ARG A 131 43.18 -40.39 -2.30
C ARG A 131 43.31 -41.91 -2.22
N VAL A 132 42.23 -42.64 -1.90
CA VAL A 132 42.24 -44.11 -1.87
C VAL A 132 42.60 -44.67 -3.24
N LYS A 133 41.90 -44.20 -4.30
CA LYS A 133 42.12 -44.64 -5.69
C LYS A 133 43.54 -44.38 -6.20
N HIS A 134 44.12 -43.22 -5.87
CA HIS A 134 45.49 -42.89 -6.27
C HIS A 134 46.55 -43.57 -5.40
N SER A 135 46.26 -43.87 -4.13
CA SER A 135 47.14 -44.60 -3.21
C SER A 135 47.46 -46.01 -3.67
N GLU A 136 46.46 -46.77 -4.09
CA GLU A 136 46.64 -48.11 -4.62
C GLU A 136 47.54 -48.12 -5.87
N LYS A 137 47.29 -47.19 -6.80
CA LYS A 137 48.06 -47.06 -8.05
C LYS A 137 49.47 -46.53 -7.85
N ALA A 138 49.67 -45.63 -6.88
CA ALA A 138 50.97 -45.08 -6.56
C ALA A 138 51.90 -46.12 -5.92
N ARG A 139 51.35 -47.02 -5.08
CA ARG A 139 52.10 -48.16 -4.52
C ARG A 139 52.62 -49.11 -5.62
N GLY A 140 51.93 -49.18 -6.75
CA GLY A 140 52.37 -49.90 -7.95
C GLY A 140 53.44 -49.17 -8.79
N GLY A 141 53.95 -48.00 -8.36
CA GLY A 141 55.02 -47.27 -9.04
C GLY A 141 54.59 -46.39 -10.21
N HIS A 142 53.28 -46.18 -10.42
CA HIS A 142 52.79 -45.32 -11.50
C HIS A 142 53.03 -43.84 -11.22
N ARG A 143 53.98 -43.20 -11.93
CA ARG A 143 54.34 -41.77 -11.77
C ARG A 143 53.14 -40.81 -11.75
N LYS A 144 52.21 -40.94 -12.70
CA LYS A 144 51.00 -40.09 -12.76
C LYS A 144 50.11 -40.22 -11.52
N ALA A 145 50.07 -41.40 -10.88
CA ALA A 145 49.29 -41.60 -9.66
C ALA A 145 49.98 -41.01 -8.42
N ILE A 146 51.31 -40.95 -8.41
CA ILE A 146 52.10 -40.26 -7.36
C ILE A 146 51.83 -38.76 -7.42
N GLU A 147 51.94 -38.15 -8.61
CA GLU A 147 51.66 -36.71 -8.83
C GLU A 147 50.21 -36.37 -8.42
N ALA A 148 49.22 -37.16 -8.89
CA ALA A 148 47.83 -36.96 -8.50
C ALA A 148 47.59 -37.10 -6.99
N MET A 149 48.32 -37.99 -6.30
CA MET A 149 48.24 -38.09 -4.84
C MET A 149 48.79 -36.84 -4.15
N GLU A 150 49.90 -36.27 -4.63
CA GLU A 150 50.45 -35.03 -4.10
C GLU A 150 49.49 -33.85 -4.29
N ASP A 151 48.82 -33.78 -5.44
CA ASP A 151 47.76 -32.82 -5.72
C ASP A 151 46.59 -32.96 -4.75
N VAL A 152 46.09 -34.17 -4.53
CA VAL A 152 45.02 -34.44 -3.55
C VAL A 152 45.44 -34.05 -2.14
N LYS A 153 46.68 -34.36 -1.72
CA LYS A 153 47.21 -33.93 -0.41
C LYS A 153 47.33 -32.42 -0.28
N ARG A 154 47.65 -31.71 -1.38
CA ARG A 154 47.69 -30.24 -1.40
C ARG A 154 46.28 -29.66 -1.27
N GLN A 155 45.32 -30.18 -2.03
CA GLN A 155 43.91 -29.76 -1.96
C GLN A 155 43.30 -30.03 -0.58
N GLN A 156 43.53 -31.20 0.03
CA GLN A 156 43.07 -31.51 1.38
C GLN A 156 43.62 -30.52 2.42
N ARG A 157 44.91 -30.16 2.32
CA ARG A 157 45.52 -29.16 3.22
C ARG A 157 44.91 -27.76 3.07
N GLN A 158 44.52 -27.39 1.85
CA GLN A 158 43.89 -26.08 1.57
C GLN A 158 42.39 -26.06 1.89
N LEU A 159 41.72 -27.21 1.92
CA LEU A 159 40.26 -27.29 2.09
C LEU A 159 39.80 -26.72 3.43
N ALA A 160 40.50 -27.04 4.52
CA ALA A 160 40.18 -26.54 5.86
C ALA A 160 40.26 -25.01 5.93
N SER A 161 41.35 -24.42 5.43
CA SER A 161 41.53 -22.97 5.39
C SER A 161 40.49 -22.28 4.48
N ARG A 162 40.15 -22.89 3.33
CA ARG A 162 39.10 -22.35 2.44
C ARG A 162 37.72 -22.38 3.10
N ARG A 163 37.39 -23.46 3.83
CA ARG A 163 36.16 -23.58 4.60
C ARG A 163 36.08 -22.53 5.70
N GLU A 164 37.15 -22.39 6.48
CA GLU A 164 37.23 -21.41 7.56
C GLU A 164 37.08 -19.98 7.02
N ASN A 165 37.76 -19.65 5.91
CA ASN A 165 37.63 -18.35 5.25
C ASN A 165 36.20 -18.10 4.74
N ALA A 166 35.56 -19.09 4.11
CA ALA A 166 34.19 -18.94 3.63
C ALA A 166 33.20 -18.68 4.77
N LEU A 167 33.36 -19.37 5.91
CA LEU A 167 32.51 -19.18 7.09
C LEU A 167 32.81 -17.85 7.79
N SER A 168 34.06 -17.41 7.86
CA SER A 168 34.42 -16.12 8.47
C SER A 168 33.87 -14.94 7.65
N VAL A 169 33.96 -15.02 6.31
CA VAL A 169 33.35 -14.06 5.38
C VAL A 169 31.83 -14.01 5.58
N LEU A 170 31.17 -15.17 5.59
CA LEU A 170 29.73 -15.27 5.74
C LEU A 170 29.24 -14.66 7.07
N ARG A 171 29.96 -14.91 8.17
CA ARG A 171 29.64 -14.37 9.50
C ARG A 171 29.94 -12.89 9.64
N ARG A 172 30.96 -12.40 8.94
CA ARG A 172 31.41 -11.01 9.01
C ARG A 172 30.56 -10.08 8.14
N GLU A 173 30.05 -10.57 7.01
CA GLU A 173 29.25 -9.80 6.05
C GLU A 173 28.13 -8.96 6.70
N PRO A 174 27.24 -9.50 7.57
CA PRO A 174 26.16 -8.71 8.19
C PRO A 174 26.64 -7.55 9.07
N GLU A 175 27.82 -7.68 9.68
CA GLU A 175 28.39 -6.65 10.56
C GLU A 175 28.99 -5.48 9.76
N THR A 176 29.30 -5.70 8.48
CA THR A 176 29.86 -4.68 7.59
C THR A 176 28.79 -3.84 6.88
N ILE A 177 27.51 -4.16 7.06
CA ILE A 177 26.41 -3.42 6.45
C ILE A 177 26.26 -2.06 7.10
N ALA A 178 26.28 -1.00 6.29
CA ALA A 178 26.16 0.37 6.76
C ALA A 178 25.40 1.25 5.77
N PRO A 179 24.87 2.40 6.23
CA PRO A 179 24.46 3.47 5.33
C PRO A 179 25.60 3.87 4.40
N GLY A 180 25.29 4.00 3.11
CA GLY A 180 26.18 4.55 2.11
C GLY A 180 26.03 6.07 1.98
N GLU A 181 26.40 6.57 0.81
CA GLU A 181 26.26 7.99 0.49
C GLU A 181 24.79 8.38 0.23
N VAL A 182 24.45 9.62 0.58
CA VAL A 182 23.23 10.32 0.16
C VAL A 182 23.59 11.27 -0.97
N THR A 183 23.08 11.03 -2.18
CA THR A 183 23.35 11.89 -3.33
C THR A 183 22.08 12.61 -3.75
N PHE A 184 22.07 13.94 -3.66
CA PHE A 184 20.93 14.73 -4.15
C PHE A 184 20.93 14.80 -5.67
N VAL A 185 19.84 14.33 -6.28
CA VAL A 185 19.64 14.26 -7.73
C VAL A 185 18.96 15.51 -8.26
N ALA A 186 17.97 16.03 -7.52
CA ALA A 186 17.22 17.22 -7.91
C ALA A 186 16.84 18.05 -6.68
N HIS A 187 16.68 19.36 -6.91
CA HIS A 187 16.26 20.33 -5.91
C HIS A 187 15.18 21.20 -6.54
N ALA A 188 14.15 21.54 -5.78
CA ALA A 188 13.14 22.51 -6.20
C ALA A 188 12.75 23.39 -5.02
N LEU A 189 12.67 24.70 -5.25
CA LEU A 189 11.91 25.59 -4.38
C LEU A 189 10.47 25.57 -4.86
N VAL A 190 9.60 25.02 -4.03
CA VAL A 190 8.19 24.86 -4.35
C VAL A 190 7.39 25.96 -3.68
N VAL A 191 6.51 26.57 -4.45
CA VAL A 191 5.61 27.62 -4.02
C VAL A 191 4.16 27.22 -4.34
N PRO A 192 3.18 27.62 -3.51
CA PRO A 192 1.77 27.48 -3.83
C PRO A 192 1.42 28.03 -5.21
N SER A 193 0.48 27.39 -5.91
CA SER A 193 -0.08 27.99 -7.13
C SER A 193 -1.02 29.14 -6.78
N SER A 194 -0.92 30.26 -7.50
CA SER A 194 -1.84 31.38 -7.41
C SER A 194 -2.78 31.49 -8.62
N ASP A 195 -2.68 30.58 -9.59
CA ASP A 195 -3.53 30.56 -10.78
C ASP A 195 -4.90 29.92 -10.45
N PRO A 196 -6.02 30.65 -10.60
CA PRO A 196 -7.35 30.12 -10.34
C PRO A 196 -7.72 28.88 -11.17
N LEU A 197 -7.23 28.76 -12.40
CA LEU A 197 -7.52 27.59 -13.24
C LEU A 197 -6.81 26.35 -12.71
N ASP A 198 -5.56 26.51 -12.26
CA ASP A 198 -4.79 25.43 -11.66
C ASP A 198 -5.43 24.94 -10.36
N LEU A 199 -5.89 25.87 -9.51
CA LEU A 199 -6.58 25.56 -8.27
C LEU A 199 -7.89 24.81 -8.54
N LYS A 200 -8.72 25.30 -9.46
CA LYS A 200 -9.99 24.66 -9.81
C LYS A 200 -9.78 23.25 -10.39
N GLN A 201 -8.80 23.07 -11.27
CA GLN A 201 -8.49 21.75 -11.82
C GLN A 201 -7.99 20.79 -10.73
N HIS A 202 -7.20 21.31 -9.78
CA HIS A 202 -6.73 20.51 -8.66
C HIS A 202 -7.89 20.07 -7.76
N GLU A 203 -8.80 20.97 -7.40
CA GLU A 203 -10.01 20.65 -6.64
C GLU A 203 -10.85 19.59 -7.35
N ALA A 204 -11.08 19.74 -8.66
CA ALA A 204 -11.82 18.75 -9.45
C ALA A 204 -11.13 17.38 -9.46
N ASN A 205 -9.79 17.33 -9.52
CA ASN A 205 -9.04 16.08 -9.46
C ASN A 205 -9.16 15.43 -8.07
N VAL A 206 -9.09 16.21 -7.00
CA VAL A 206 -9.26 15.74 -5.61
C VAL A 206 -10.65 15.16 -5.41
N GLU A 207 -11.69 15.85 -5.89
CA GLU A 207 -13.08 15.39 -5.84
C GLU A 207 -13.26 14.09 -6.61
N ALA A 208 -12.71 13.98 -7.83
CA ALA A 208 -12.78 12.77 -8.63
C ALA A 208 -12.10 11.55 -7.96
N VAL A 209 -10.97 11.77 -7.28
CA VAL A 209 -10.30 10.71 -6.48
C VAL A 209 -11.18 10.30 -5.29
N ALA A 210 -11.71 11.27 -4.56
CA ALA A 210 -12.57 11.01 -3.41
C ALA A 210 -13.83 10.20 -3.80
N MET A 211 -14.48 10.58 -4.91
CA MET A 211 -15.63 9.86 -5.46
C MET A 211 -15.28 8.41 -5.80
N LYS A 212 -14.16 8.17 -6.49
CA LYS A 212 -13.71 6.81 -6.84
C LYS A 212 -13.42 5.96 -5.61
N VAL A 213 -12.75 6.53 -4.60
CA VAL A 213 -12.44 5.82 -3.34
C VAL A 213 -13.73 5.45 -2.59
N ALA A 214 -14.68 6.39 -2.50
CA ALA A 214 -15.97 6.14 -1.85
C ALA A 214 -16.80 5.07 -2.58
N GLN A 215 -16.86 5.13 -3.91
CA GLN A 215 -17.52 4.11 -4.75
C GLN A 215 -16.88 2.73 -4.54
N ALA A 216 -15.57 2.63 -4.74
CA ALA A 216 -14.83 1.37 -4.61
C ALA A 216 -14.98 0.74 -3.22
N PHE A 217 -15.01 1.57 -2.16
CA PHE A 217 -15.22 1.09 -0.79
C PHE A 217 -16.59 0.42 -0.62
N GLU A 218 -17.67 1.06 -1.07
CA GLU A 218 -19.02 0.50 -0.92
C GLU A 218 -19.23 -0.71 -1.85
N GLU A 219 -18.67 -0.69 -3.05
CA GLU A 219 -18.67 -1.84 -3.97
C GLU A 219 -17.93 -3.05 -3.39
N ALA A 220 -16.75 -2.83 -2.77
CA ALA A 220 -16.01 -3.88 -2.07
C ALA A 220 -16.79 -4.45 -0.88
N ALA A 221 -17.67 -3.65 -0.26
CA ALA A 221 -18.61 -4.09 0.76
C ALA A 221 -19.88 -4.75 0.20
N GLY A 222 -19.93 -5.04 -1.11
CA GLY A 222 -21.02 -5.73 -1.78
C GLY A 222 -22.23 -4.85 -2.10
N ALA A 223 -22.09 -3.52 -2.06
CA ALA A 223 -23.16 -2.61 -2.46
C ALA A 223 -23.17 -2.36 -3.97
N THR A 224 -24.36 -2.09 -4.51
CA THR A 224 -24.52 -1.42 -5.80
C THR A 224 -24.50 0.09 -5.54
N VAL A 225 -23.54 0.79 -6.15
CA VAL A 225 -23.36 2.24 -5.97
C VAL A 225 -23.80 2.95 -7.24
N SER A 226 -24.58 4.02 -7.08
CA SER A 226 -24.96 4.93 -8.16
C SER A 226 -24.42 6.32 -7.86
N ASP A 227 -23.65 6.87 -8.81
CA ASP A 227 -23.25 8.26 -8.79
C ASP A 227 -24.46 9.15 -9.11
N VAL A 228 -24.69 10.19 -8.29
CA VAL A 228 -25.84 11.10 -8.40
C VAL A 228 -25.47 12.57 -8.17
N HIS A 229 -24.17 12.92 -8.28
CA HIS A 229 -23.66 14.29 -8.05
C HIS A 229 -24.13 15.33 -9.10
N THR A 230 -24.61 14.88 -10.27
CA THR A 230 -25.21 15.73 -11.30
C THR A 230 -26.68 15.40 -11.52
N PRO A 231 -27.49 16.37 -12.00
CA PRO A 231 -28.90 16.13 -12.31
C PRO A 231 -29.12 14.97 -13.30
N GLU A 232 -28.28 14.85 -14.32
CA GLU A 232 -28.34 13.77 -15.32
C GLU A 232 -28.17 12.41 -14.66
N LEU A 233 -27.18 12.28 -13.78
CA LEU A 233 -26.87 11.05 -13.07
C LEU A 233 -27.93 10.72 -12.02
N ALA A 234 -28.43 11.72 -11.29
CA ALA A 234 -29.51 11.56 -10.33
C ALA A 234 -30.80 11.03 -10.98
N ARG A 235 -31.18 11.57 -12.15
CA ARG A 235 -32.34 11.07 -12.92
C ARG A 235 -32.15 9.64 -13.38
N ALA A 236 -30.95 9.28 -13.83
CA ALA A 236 -30.63 7.90 -14.23
C ALA A 236 -30.76 6.90 -13.06
N ALA A 237 -30.51 7.36 -11.83
CA ALA A 237 -30.72 6.58 -10.61
C ALA A 237 -32.18 6.63 -10.07
N GLY A 238 -33.10 7.29 -10.78
CA GLY A 238 -34.50 7.43 -10.36
C GLY A 238 -34.72 8.42 -9.21
N LEU A 239 -33.80 9.36 -9.01
CA LEU A 239 -33.90 10.44 -8.01
C LEU A 239 -34.32 11.77 -8.65
N SER A 240 -34.66 12.75 -7.80
CA SER A 240 -34.83 14.14 -8.22
C SER A 240 -33.50 14.76 -8.66
N ASP A 241 -33.53 15.81 -9.49
CA ASP A 241 -32.35 16.51 -10.02
C ASP A 241 -31.32 16.93 -8.96
N TYR A 242 -31.76 17.23 -7.73
CA TYR A 242 -30.90 17.63 -6.61
C TYR A 242 -31.19 16.75 -5.39
N PRO A 243 -30.69 15.50 -5.36
CA PRO A 243 -30.96 14.58 -4.25
C PRO A 243 -30.32 15.06 -2.93
N GLY A 244 -29.27 15.87 -3.02
CA GLY A 244 -28.56 16.48 -1.89
C GLY A 244 -27.54 15.55 -1.24
N PHE A 245 -26.97 14.63 -2.02
CA PHE A 245 -25.85 13.74 -1.68
C PHE A 245 -25.22 13.27 -3.00
N ASP A 246 -24.00 12.73 -2.95
CA ASP A 246 -23.21 12.43 -4.15
C ASP A 246 -23.35 10.98 -4.61
N LEU A 247 -23.47 10.02 -3.69
CA LEU A 247 -23.59 8.60 -4.00
C LEU A 247 -24.82 7.97 -3.32
N LEU A 248 -25.53 7.14 -4.06
CA LEU A 248 -26.54 6.23 -3.53
C LEU A 248 -25.95 4.82 -3.45
N SER A 249 -25.77 4.29 -2.25
CA SER A 249 -25.34 2.91 -2.03
C SER A 249 -26.51 2.04 -1.58
N ILE A 250 -26.71 0.90 -2.25
CA ILE A 250 -27.76 -0.07 -1.93
C ILE A 250 -27.14 -1.44 -1.74
N ARG A 251 -27.35 -2.06 -0.58
CA ARG A 251 -26.87 -3.42 -0.30
C ARG A 251 -27.93 -4.26 0.39
N ARG A 252 -27.85 -5.58 0.20
CA ARG A 252 -28.70 -6.53 0.92
C ARG A 252 -28.15 -6.73 2.32
N VAL A 253 -29.02 -6.67 3.31
CA VAL A 253 -28.69 -6.99 4.69
C VAL A 253 -29.45 -8.25 5.10
N ASP A 254 -28.69 -9.29 5.43
CA ASP A 254 -29.22 -10.48 6.06
C ASP A 254 -29.56 -10.18 7.52
N ALA A 255 -30.73 -10.63 7.98
CA ALA A 255 -31.29 -10.32 9.30
C ALA A 255 -30.39 -10.73 10.49
N THR A 256 -29.36 -11.55 10.26
CA THR A 256 -28.37 -12.00 11.25
C THR A 256 -27.28 -10.97 11.56
N SER A 257 -27.08 -9.94 10.73
CA SER A 257 -25.99 -8.96 10.89
C SER A 257 -26.28 -7.85 11.93
N ARG A 258 -27.52 -7.72 12.42
CA ARG A 258 -27.93 -6.60 13.31
C ARG A 258 -27.66 -6.82 14.81
N ARG A 259 -27.01 -7.91 15.22
CA ARG A 259 -26.66 -8.18 16.63
C ARG A 259 -25.15 -8.13 16.86
N VAL A 260 -24.58 -6.93 16.92
CA VAL A 260 -23.40 -6.69 17.76
C VAL A 260 -23.58 -5.32 18.43
N SER A 261 -23.87 -5.34 19.73
CA SER A 261 -23.60 -4.21 20.62
C SER A 261 -22.25 -4.48 21.31
N PRO A 262 -21.44 -3.46 21.62
CA PRO A 262 -20.09 -3.67 22.10
C PRO A 262 -20.09 -3.93 23.61
N SER A 263 -19.94 -5.19 24.00
CA SER A 263 -19.18 -5.57 25.19
C SER A 263 -17.85 -6.09 24.63
N GLY A 264 -16.72 -5.43 24.85
CA GLY A 264 -16.14 -5.30 26.17
C GLY A 264 -15.40 -6.59 26.46
N GLU A 265 -14.10 -6.57 26.18
CA GLU A 265 -13.06 -7.53 26.60
C GLU A 265 -12.80 -8.78 25.73
N ASP A 266 -11.53 -9.18 25.82
CA ASP A 266 -10.87 -10.40 25.35
C ASP A 266 -10.32 -10.39 23.91
N ALA A 267 -9.11 -10.85 23.63
CA ALA A 267 -7.91 -11.16 24.39
C ALA A 267 -6.84 -11.44 23.32
N ALA A 268 -5.59 -11.16 23.64
CA ALA A 268 -4.45 -11.51 22.80
C ALA A 268 -4.43 -13.03 22.49
N SER A 269 -4.18 -13.39 21.23
CA SER A 269 -3.42 -14.61 20.94
C SER A 269 -2.74 -14.52 19.57
N THR A 270 -1.41 -14.43 19.65
CA THR A 270 -0.45 -14.95 18.68
C THR A 270 -0.78 -16.39 18.29
N VAL A 271 -0.73 -16.70 17.00
CA VAL A 271 -0.07 -17.93 16.49
C VAL A 271 0.32 -17.81 15.03
N ASP A 272 1.58 -18.17 14.84
CA ASP A 272 2.34 -18.53 13.66
C ASP A 272 1.64 -19.54 12.72
N ALA A 273 1.90 -19.43 11.41
CA ALA A 273 1.80 -20.53 10.47
C ALA A 273 2.48 -20.19 9.13
N THR A 274 3.80 -20.40 9.09
CA THR A 274 4.47 -20.84 7.87
C THR A 274 4.10 -22.31 7.60
N SER A 275 3.49 -22.63 6.46
CA SER A 275 3.82 -23.87 5.76
C SER A 275 3.30 -23.95 4.34
N ARG A 276 4.27 -24.15 3.46
CA ARG A 276 4.18 -24.47 2.05
C ARG A 276 4.40 -25.99 1.91
N ARG A 277 3.53 -26.72 1.21
CA ARG A 277 3.84 -28.00 0.54
C ARG A 277 2.75 -28.27 -0.52
N VAL A 278 3.07 -28.18 -1.81
CA VAL A 278 3.58 -29.25 -2.70
C VAL A 278 2.54 -30.32 -3.00
N SER A 279 2.13 -30.35 -4.27
CA SER A 279 1.28 -31.34 -4.96
C SER A 279 1.91 -32.74 -5.00
N PRO A 280 1.13 -33.77 -5.39
CA PRO A 280 1.46 -34.41 -6.67
C PRO A 280 0.26 -34.91 -7.51
N SER A 281 0.44 -34.79 -8.83
CA SER A 281 0.13 -35.69 -9.97
C SER A 281 -1.06 -36.69 -9.99
N GLY A 282 -1.70 -36.75 -11.17
CA GLY A 282 -2.47 -37.86 -11.78
C GLY A 282 -3.61 -37.28 -12.64
N GLU A 283 -3.49 -37.16 -13.97
CA GLU A 283 -3.90 -38.16 -15.01
C GLU A 283 -5.35 -38.65 -14.78
N ASP A 284 -6.34 -38.59 -15.68
CA ASP A 284 -6.36 -38.64 -17.14
C ASP A 284 -7.79 -38.35 -17.66
N ALA A 285 -7.90 -38.26 -18.99
CA ALA A 285 -9.08 -38.56 -19.84
C ALA A 285 -10.07 -37.44 -20.25
N ALA A 286 -9.81 -36.93 -21.46
CA ALA A 286 -10.68 -36.97 -22.65
C ALA A 286 -12.20 -36.70 -22.50
N SER A 287 -12.71 -35.69 -23.22
CA SER A 287 -13.32 -35.89 -24.55
C SER A 287 -14.08 -34.66 -25.04
N THR A 288 -13.83 -34.33 -26.30
CA THR A 288 -14.63 -33.53 -27.24
C THR A 288 -16.08 -33.99 -27.32
N VAL A 289 -17.04 -33.05 -27.44
CA VAL A 289 -17.83 -32.85 -28.66
C VAL A 289 -18.67 -31.56 -28.64
N ASP A 290 -18.70 -30.98 -29.84
CA ASP A 290 -19.54 -29.97 -30.46
C ASP A 290 -21.06 -30.18 -30.29
N ALA A 291 -21.84 -29.09 -30.28
CA ALA A 291 -23.06 -28.95 -31.10
C ALA A 291 -23.82 -27.65 -30.78
N THR A 292 -23.89 -26.82 -31.81
CA THR A 292 -24.83 -25.74 -32.05
C THR A 292 -26.26 -26.28 -32.23
N SER A 293 -27.28 -25.59 -31.68
CA SER A 293 -28.42 -25.12 -32.50
C SER A 293 -29.54 -24.42 -31.71
N ARG A 294 -29.85 -23.24 -32.22
CA ARG A 294 -31.16 -22.55 -32.23
C ARG A 294 -32.32 -23.50 -32.56
N ARG A 295 -33.49 -23.24 -31.96
CA ARG A 295 -34.74 -22.84 -32.64
C ARG A 295 -35.85 -22.63 -31.60
N VAL A 296 -36.42 -21.43 -31.52
CA VAL A 296 -37.63 -20.95 -32.23
C VAL A 296 -38.93 -21.33 -31.52
N SER A 297 -39.63 -20.29 -31.08
CA SER A 297 -41.03 -20.23 -30.63
C SER A 297 -42.02 -20.54 -31.77
N PRO A 298 -43.26 -20.86 -31.42
CA PRO A 298 -44.41 -20.13 -32.00
C PRO A 298 -45.35 -19.64 -30.87
N SER A 299 -45.75 -18.37 -30.85
CA SER A 299 -46.91 -17.77 -31.53
C SER A 299 -48.27 -18.25 -30.98
N GLY A 300 -49.05 -17.30 -30.45
CA GLY A 300 -50.45 -17.47 -30.10
C GLY A 300 -51.01 -16.15 -29.55
N GLU A 301 -51.69 -15.41 -30.42
CA GLU A 301 -52.43 -14.17 -30.17
C GLU A 301 -53.68 -14.44 -29.31
N ASP A 302 -54.10 -13.48 -28.49
CA ASP A 302 -55.43 -12.84 -28.58
C ASP A 302 -55.80 -12.00 -27.35
N ALA A 303 -56.76 -11.11 -27.60
CA ALA A 303 -57.00 -9.82 -26.98
C ALA A 303 -57.86 -9.81 -25.69
N ALA A 304 -57.75 -8.66 -25.02
CA ALA A 304 -58.83 -7.90 -24.38
C ALA A 304 -59.35 -8.26 -22.95
N SER A 305 -59.14 -7.26 -22.07
CA SER A 305 -60.16 -6.58 -21.24
C SER A 305 -60.36 -6.97 -19.76
N THR A 306 -60.21 -5.92 -18.92
CA THR A 306 -61.02 -5.51 -17.74
C THR A 306 -61.11 -6.32 -16.44
N VAL A 307 -60.62 -5.64 -15.38
CA VAL A 307 -61.11 -5.45 -13.99
C VAL A 307 -61.44 -6.62 -13.03
N ASP A 308 -60.69 -6.57 -11.91
CA ASP A 308 -61.10 -6.55 -10.50
C ASP A 308 -61.50 -7.83 -9.72
N ALA A 309 -61.04 -7.78 -8.46
CA ALA A 309 -61.57 -8.35 -7.23
C ALA A 309 -61.21 -9.79 -6.84
N THR A 310 -60.42 -9.82 -5.75
CA THR A 310 -60.56 -10.68 -4.57
C THR A 310 -60.20 -12.17 -4.63
N SER A 311 -59.07 -12.47 -3.99
CA SER A 311 -58.96 -13.38 -2.83
C SER A 311 -59.31 -14.87 -3.03
N ARG A 312 -58.26 -15.67 -3.22
CA ARG A 312 -57.78 -16.72 -2.28
C ARG A 312 -56.85 -17.69 -3.01
N ARG A 313 -55.57 -17.72 -2.63
CA ARG A 313 -54.77 -18.96 -2.57
C ARG A 313 -53.49 -18.71 -1.78
N VAL A 314 -53.44 -19.30 -0.58
CA VAL A 314 -52.46 -20.34 -0.20
C VAL A 314 -51.02 -19.80 -0.21
N TRP A 315 -50.52 -19.53 1.00
CA TRP A 315 -49.11 -19.33 1.28
C TRP A 315 -48.36 -20.63 0.96
N PRO A 316 -47.37 -20.65 0.06
CA PRO A 316 -46.38 -21.71 0.07
C PRO A 316 -45.50 -21.47 1.29
N SER A 317 -45.46 -22.46 2.17
CA SER A 317 -44.43 -22.61 3.19
C SER A 317 -43.06 -22.66 2.51
N GLY A 318 -42.32 -21.57 2.64
CA GLY A 318 -40.92 -21.42 2.25
C GLY A 318 -40.34 -20.25 3.03
N GLU A 319 -39.26 -20.49 3.75
CA GLU A 319 -38.49 -19.50 4.50
C GLU A 319 -37.81 -18.52 3.53
N ASP A 320 -38.56 -17.54 3.01
CA ASP A 320 -37.96 -16.36 2.40
C ASP A 320 -37.54 -15.44 3.55
N ALA A 321 -36.31 -15.61 4.03
CA ALA A 321 -35.66 -14.63 4.89
C ALA A 321 -35.72 -13.27 4.18
N ALA A 322 -36.58 -12.37 4.64
CA ALA A 322 -36.79 -11.07 4.06
C ALA A 322 -35.48 -10.26 4.11
N SER A 323 -34.67 -10.34 3.06
CA SER A 323 -33.48 -9.51 2.88
C SER A 323 -33.97 -8.06 2.83
N THR A 324 -33.66 -7.29 3.86
CA THR A 324 -33.97 -5.84 3.84
C THR A 324 -32.86 -5.14 3.06
N LEU A 325 -33.25 -4.30 2.10
CA LEU A 325 -32.30 -3.46 1.37
C LEU A 325 -31.92 -2.27 2.26
N GLU A 326 -30.66 -2.19 2.66
CA GLU A 326 -30.09 -0.99 3.28
C GLU A 326 -29.76 0.00 2.16
N LYS A 327 -30.24 1.23 2.31
CA LYS A 327 -29.93 2.35 1.43
C LYS A 327 -29.15 3.39 2.20
N ARG A 328 -28.06 3.89 1.61
CA ARG A 328 -27.21 4.95 2.16
C ARG A 328 -27.14 6.09 1.15
N ALA A 329 -27.51 7.28 1.60
CA ALA A 329 -27.18 8.52 0.94
C ALA A 329 -25.82 8.99 1.46
N ILE A 330 -24.85 9.11 0.57
CA ILE A 330 -23.47 9.39 0.94
C ILE A 330 -23.06 10.73 0.32
N GLU A 331 -22.69 11.67 1.19
CA GLU A 331 -21.99 12.90 0.85
C GLU A 331 -20.49 12.64 0.87
N VAL A 332 -19.78 12.97 -0.21
CA VAL A 332 -18.34 12.72 -0.35
C VAL A 332 -17.59 14.05 -0.32
N LYS A 333 -16.62 14.16 0.58
CA LYS A 333 -15.73 15.33 0.68
C LYS A 333 -14.28 14.90 0.54
N GLY A 334 -13.61 15.41 -0.50
CA GLY A 334 -12.20 15.17 -0.76
C GLY A 334 -11.29 16.26 -0.19
N ARG A 335 -10.12 15.86 0.31
CA ARG A 335 -9.03 16.76 0.69
C ARG A 335 -7.70 16.25 0.14
N ALA A 336 -6.89 17.18 -0.38
CA ALA A 336 -5.54 16.87 -0.87
C ALA A 336 -4.64 16.34 0.25
N GLY A 337 -4.77 16.89 1.46
CA GLY A 337 -4.13 16.44 2.71
C GLY A 337 -5.16 16.20 3.81
N THR A 338 -4.91 16.68 5.03
CA THR A 338 -5.72 16.44 6.24
C THR A 338 -6.43 17.67 6.82
N SER A 339 -6.67 18.69 5.99
CA SER A 339 -7.36 19.92 6.41
C SER A 339 -8.86 19.71 6.70
N ASP A 340 -9.46 20.70 7.37
CA ASP A 340 -10.85 20.66 7.78
C ASP A 340 -11.82 20.49 6.60
N ILE A 341 -12.93 19.81 6.87
CA ILE A 341 -14.00 19.62 5.89
C ILE A 341 -15.08 20.67 6.14
N GLU A 342 -15.43 21.36 5.06
CA GLU A 342 -16.58 22.26 5.03
C GLU A 342 -17.79 21.49 4.54
N VAL A 343 -18.86 21.53 5.35
CA VAL A 343 -20.18 21.06 4.97
C VAL A 343 -21.08 22.27 4.81
N THR A 344 -21.69 22.41 3.63
CA THR A 344 -22.53 23.57 3.31
C THR A 344 -23.83 23.53 4.12
N ALA A 345 -24.51 24.67 4.25
CA ALA A 345 -25.80 24.73 4.96
C ALA A 345 -26.84 23.74 4.39
N ASN A 346 -26.84 23.54 3.07
CA ASN A 346 -27.76 22.62 2.40
C ASN A 346 -27.45 21.15 2.71
N GLU A 347 -26.16 20.77 2.68
CA GLU A 347 -25.71 19.43 3.07
C GLU A 347 -25.99 19.15 4.54
N TRP A 348 -25.76 20.13 5.42
CA TRP A 348 -26.04 20.01 6.84
C TRP A 348 -27.54 19.86 7.12
N ALA A 349 -28.39 20.63 6.43
CA ALA A 349 -29.83 20.48 6.48
C ALA A 349 -30.27 19.10 5.97
N LYS A 350 -29.63 18.58 4.91
CA LYS A 350 -29.92 17.24 4.40
C LYS A 350 -29.55 16.15 5.40
N ALA A 351 -28.38 16.25 6.03
CA ALA A 351 -27.96 15.37 7.11
C ALA A 351 -28.98 15.36 8.28
N CYS A 352 -29.49 16.53 8.67
CA CYS A 352 -30.55 16.64 9.68
C CYS A 352 -31.83 15.89 9.29
N ASN A 353 -32.23 15.96 8.02
CA ASN A 353 -33.45 15.33 7.53
C ASN A 353 -33.31 13.81 7.37
N MET A 354 -32.15 13.32 6.94
CA MET A 354 -31.93 11.91 6.59
C MET A 354 -31.32 11.06 7.70
N ARG A 355 -30.64 11.68 8.68
CA ARG A 355 -30.13 11.04 9.91
C ARG A 355 -29.35 9.77 9.61
N GLN A 356 -29.83 8.63 10.12
CA GLN A 356 -29.20 7.32 10.03
C GLN A 356 -29.04 6.81 8.57
N GLY A 357 -29.81 7.35 7.63
CA GLY A 357 -29.66 7.07 6.20
C GLY A 357 -28.63 7.95 5.49
N TYR A 358 -28.08 8.97 6.17
CA TYR A 358 -27.08 9.90 5.64
C TYR A 358 -25.70 9.59 6.19
N TRP A 359 -24.73 9.57 5.30
CA TRP A 359 -23.34 9.30 5.61
C TRP A 359 -22.46 10.40 5.05
N LEU A 360 -21.47 10.83 5.82
CA LEU A 360 -20.40 11.71 5.36
C LEU A 360 -19.13 10.88 5.16
N TYR A 361 -18.61 10.88 3.94
CA TYR A 361 -17.39 10.19 3.53
C TYR A 361 -16.31 11.24 3.30
N ALA A 362 -15.38 11.33 4.25
CA ALA A 362 -14.23 12.20 4.21
C ALA A 362 -13.03 11.44 3.64
N VAL A 363 -12.57 11.79 2.44
CA VAL A 363 -11.38 11.19 1.83
C VAL A 363 -10.22 12.17 1.93
N TYR A 364 -9.23 11.83 2.76
CA TYR A 364 -8.01 12.60 2.97
C TYR A 364 -6.89 12.08 2.07
N ASP A 365 -5.83 12.88 1.96
CA ASP A 365 -4.59 12.51 1.26
C ASP A 365 -4.81 12.15 -0.21
N CYS A 366 -5.83 12.76 -0.86
CA CYS A 366 -6.20 12.51 -2.27
C CYS A 366 -5.12 12.95 -3.26
N ALA A 367 -4.17 13.79 -2.84
CA ALA A 367 -3.00 14.17 -3.64
C ALA A 367 -1.84 13.16 -3.51
N THR A 368 -2.02 12.06 -2.78
CA THR A 368 -1.04 10.99 -2.58
C THR A 368 -1.50 9.68 -3.22
N PRO A 369 -0.60 8.70 -3.41
CA PRO A 369 -0.99 7.36 -3.88
C PRO A 369 -1.91 6.60 -2.92
N ASN A 370 -2.01 7.02 -1.65
CA ASN A 370 -2.69 6.29 -0.59
C ASN A 370 -3.80 7.16 0.06
N PRO A 371 -4.91 7.44 -0.65
CA PRO A 371 -6.02 8.17 -0.07
C PRO A 371 -6.64 7.40 1.10
N ARG A 372 -7.09 8.14 2.11
CA ARG A 372 -7.64 7.57 3.35
C ARG A 372 -9.09 7.96 3.52
N LEU A 373 -9.98 6.97 3.52
CA LEU A 373 -11.41 7.18 3.71
C LEU A 373 -11.79 7.08 5.20
N VAL A 374 -12.50 8.09 5.69
CA VAL A 374 -13.14 8.12 7.01
C VAL A 374 -14.64 8.37 6.82
N ARG A 375 -15.47 7.63 7.56
CA ARG A 375 -16.93 7.60 7.35
C ARG A 375 -17.66 7.89 8.64
N VAL A 376 -18.64 8.79 8.59
CA VAL A 376 -19.49 9.15 9.73
C VAL A 376 -20.94 8.92 9.35
N GLN A 377 -21.62 8.02 10.06
CA GLN A 377 -23.08 7.87 9.96
C GLN A 377 -23.77 8.95 10.77
N ASP A 378 -24.88 9.50 10.26
CA ASP A 378 -25.64 10.57 10.94
C ASP A 378 -24.71 11.71 11.41
N PRO A 379 -24.03 12.40 10.49
CA PRO A 379 -23.09 13.46 10.85
C PRO A 379 -23.76 14.58 11.66
N PHE A 380 -25.06 14.81 11.49
CA PHE A 380 -25.80 15.79 12.29
C PHE A 380 -25.90 15.39 13.77
N GLY A 381 -26.14 14.11 14.07
CA GLY A 381 -26.22 13.62 15.44
C GLY A 381 -24.85 13.44 16.10
N ASN A 382 -23.81 13.14 15.32
CA ASN A 382 -22.52 12.68 15.82
C ASN A 382 -21.38 13.72 15.73
N LEU A 383 -21.57 14.86 15.05
CA LEU A 383 -20.54 15.91 14.95
C LEU A 383 -20.97 17.18 15.69
N LEU A 384 -20.13 17.62 16.62
CA LEU A 384 -20.28 18.90 17.34
C LEU A 384 -19.79 20.05 16.45
N ALA A 385 -20.73 20.68 15.74
CA ALA A 385 -20.47 21.79 14.82
C ALA A 385 -20.45 23.16 15.53
N LYS A 386 -19.47 24.03 15.19
CA LYS A 386 -19.55 25.48 15.46
C LYS A 386 -20.21 26.16 14.26
N ALA A 387 -21.45 26.63 14.40
CA ALA A 387 -22.20 27.20 13.29
C ALA A 387 -21.81 28.67 12.99
N LYS A 388 -21.31 28.94 11.77
CA LYS A 388 -21.26 30.28 11.15
C LYS A 388 -21.57 30.19 9.65
N GLY A 389 -22.80 29.85 9.29
CA GLY A 389 -23.27 29.82 7.89
C GLY A 389 -22.83 28.61 7.07
N SER A 390 -21.65 28.06 7.34
CA SER A 390 -21.21 26.70 7.00
C SER A 390 -20.66 26.01 8.25
N VAL A 391 -20.53 24.68 8.19
CA VAL A 391 -20.03 23.86 9.30
C VAL A 391 -18.63 23.36 8.95
N LEU A 392 -17.63 23.84 9.68
CA LEU A 392 -16.25 23.35 9.60
C LEU A 392 -16.04 22.23 10.63
N ILE A 393 -15.54 21.09 10.15
CA ILE A 393 -15.31 19.90 10.96
C ILE A 393 -13.86 19.48 10.80
N SER A 394 -13.14 19.40 11.92
CA SER A 394 -11.73 19.00 11.89
C SER A 394 -11.54 17.51 11.67
N ALA A 395 -10.40 17.13 11.12
CA ALA A 395 -10.03 15.72 10.93
C ALA A 395 -10.08 14.92 12.25
N GLY A 396 -9.74 15.56 13.38
CA GLY A 396 -9.85 14.96 14.71
C GLY A 396 -11.29 14.64 15.10
N GLN A 397 -12.22 15.57 14.88
CA GLN A 397 -13.64 15.37 15.16
C GLN A 397 -14.25 14.28 14.27
N ILE A 398 -13.87 14.23 12.99
CA ILE A 398 -14.32 13.20 12.04
C ILE A 398 -13.82 11.83 12.47
N ALA A 399 -12.54 11.70 12.82
CA ALA A 399 -11.98 10.44 13.30
C ALA A 399 -12.60 9.97 14.61
N GLU A 400 -12.95 10.89 15.52
CA GLU A 400 -13.63 10.56 16.77
C GLU A 400 -15.06 10.06 16.56
N ALA A 401 -15.86 10.77 15.76
CA ALA A 401 -17.23 10.36 15.43
C ALA A 401 -17.29 9.05 14.64
N ALA A 402 -16.31 8.81 13.75
CA ALA A 402 -16.21 7.56 13.01
C ALA A 402 -16.02 6.36 13.95
N ARG A 403 -15.16 6.47 14.97
CA ARG A 403 -14.98 5.42 15.99
C ARG A 403 -16.26 5.09 16.75
N GLN A 404 -17.08 6.10 17.07
CA GLN A 404 -18.32 5.93 17.82
C GLN A 404 -19.46 5.31 16.99
N THR A 405 -19.43 5.47 15.67
CA THR A 405 -20.48 5.01 14.74
C THR A 405 -20.16 3.68 14.04
N GLY A 406 -19.04 3.03 14.40
CA GLY A 406 -18.57 1.81 13.71
C GLY A 406 -17.94 2.09 12.34
N GLY A 407 -17.67 3.36 12.01
CA GLY A 407 -16.91 3.79 10.85
C GLY A 407 -15.41 3.56 11.06
N GLY A 408 -14.89 2.45 10.53
CA GLY A 408 -13.44 2.22 10.52
C GLY A 408 -12.69 3.20 9.62
N ILE A 409 -11.44 3.53 10.00
CA ILE A 409 -10.46 4.16 9.10
C ILE A 409 -9.94 3.04 8.20
N SER A 410 -10.16 3.16 6.88
CA SER A 410 -9.60 2.21 5.92
C SER A 410 -8.50 2.90 5.13
N SER A 411 -7.32 2.29 5.09
CA SER A 411 -6.38 2.51 3.99
C SER A 411 -6.92 1.78 2.77
N ALA A 412 -7.01 2.47 1.63
CA ALA A 412 -7.27 1.84 0.34
C ALA A 412 -6.05 1.03 -0.12
#